data_AF-A0A1Y6FXR1-F1
#
_entry.id   AF-A0A1Y6FXR1-F1
#
_cell.length_a   1.000
_cell.length_b   1.000
_cell.length_c   1.000
_cell.angle_alpha   90.00
_cell.angle_beta   90.00
_cell.angle_gamma   90.00
#
_symmetry.space_group_name_H-M   'P 1'
#
loop_
_entity.id
_entity.type
_entity.pdbx_description
1 polymer ?
#
loop_
_entity_poly.entity_id
_entity_poly.type
_entity_poly.pdbx_seq_one_letter_code
_entity_poly.pdbx_strand_id
1 'polypeptide(L)'
;MDFTGYQRLMNCTKWDEIWQTMSDFPEKNLWRTKDIEKGYISLWDGEWFHHFKLDGDYKTIEWLEISFDNEEIKNQLLKILQEIRVPGEILSNSIKVYGYAKIGTFVDYL
;
A
#
# COMPACT_ATOMS: atom_id res chain seq x y z
N MET A 1 -13.58 8.95 8.99
CA MET A 1 -12.55 9.57 9.84
C MET A 1 -11.80 10.53 8.98
N ASP A 2 -11.73 11.78 9.42
CA ASP A 2 -11.04 12.85 8.72
C ASP A 2 -9.84 13.28 9.56
N PHE A 3 -8.65 13.19 8.98
CA PHE A 3 -7.41 13.61 9.62
C PHE A 3 -7.10 15.04 9.16
N THR A 4 -7.12 15.99 10.09
CA THR A 4 -6.94 17.42 9.77
C THR A 4 -5.60 17.63 9.05
N GLY A 5 -5.64 18.27 7.87
CA GLY A 5 -4.45 18.51 7.04
C GLY A 5 -4.08 17.36 6.09
N TYR A 6 -4.85 16.28 6.07
CA TYR A 6 -4.68 15.16 5.13
C TYR A 6 -5.92 14.95 4.28
N GLN A 7 -5.70 14.50 3.05
CA GLN A 7 -6.75 14.03 2.14
C GLN A 7 -6.66 12.51 1.99
N ARG A 8 -7.82 11.84 1.98
CA ARG A 8 -7.91 10.41 1.72
C ARG A 8 -7.82 10.16 0.22
N LEU A 9 -6.88 9.32 -0.20
CA LEU A 9 -6.67 8.96 -1.61
C LEU A 9 -7.18 7.56 -1.96
N MET A 10 -7.30 6.67 -0.96
CA MET A 10 -7.76 5.29 -1.14
C MET A 10 -9.06 5.01 -0.40
N ASN A 11 -9.90 4.14 -0.98
CA ASN A 11 -11.10 3.61 -0.32
C ASN A 11 -10.90 2.13 0.06
N CYS A 12 -11.83 1.56 0.83
CA CYS A 12 -11.71 0.16 1.26
C CYS A 12 -11.73 -0.83 0.09
N THR A 13 -12.45 -0.52 -1.00
CA THR A 13 -12.52 -1.38 -2.18
C THR A 13 -11.17 -1.54 -2.86
N LYS A 14 -10.41 -0.44 -3.08
CA LYS A 14 -9.08 -0.52 -3.66
C LYS A 14 -8.08 -1.24 -2.74
N TRP A 15 -8.24 -1.11 -1.42
CA TRP A 15 -7.44 -1.88 -0.47
C TRP A 15 -7.75 -3.37 -0.54
N ASP A 16 -9.03 -3.75 -0.70
CA ASP A 16 -9.42 -5.15 -0.91
C ASP A 16 -8.92 -5.70 -2.24
N GLU A 17 -8.87 -4.89 -3.32
CA GLU A 17 -8.27 -5.29 -4.61
C GLU A 17 -6.76 -5.56 -4.47
N ILE A 18 -6.04 -4.72 -3.73
CA ILE A 18 -4.62 -4.97 -3.41
C ILE A 18 -4.50 -6.25 -2.58
N TRP A 19 -5.30 -6.41 -1.54
CA TRP A 19 -5.25 -7.60 -0.69
C TRP A 19 -5.51 -8.90 -1.47
N GLN A 20 -6.51 -8.92 -2.35
CA GLN A 20 -6.81 -10.07 -3.20
C GLN A 20 -5.64 -10.39 -4.14
N THR A 21 -5.17 -9.38 -4.88
CA THR A 21 -4.09 -9.58 -5.86
C THR A 21 -2.76 -9.98 -5.21
N MET A 22 -2.44 -9.43 -4.03
CA MET A 22 -1.22 -9.79 -3.28
C MET A 22 -1.33 -11.15 -2.59
N SER A 23 -2.53 -11.56 -2.16
CA SER A 23 -2.75 -12.90 -1.59
C SER A 23 -2.59 -14.00 -2.64
N ASP A 24 -2.93 -13.71 -3.89
CA ASP A 24 -2.77 -14.63 -5.03
C ASP A 24 -1.39 -14.49 -5.72
N PHE A 25 -0.55 -13.57 -5.25
CA PHE A 25 0.76 -13.32 -5.85
C PHE A 25 1.71 -14.50 -5.56
N PRO A 26 2.30 -15.13 -6.58
CA PRO A 26 3.03 -16.39 -6.41
C PRO A 26 4.40 -16.21 -5.74
N GLU A 27 4.99 -15.02 -5.83
CA GLU A 27 6.31 -14.72 -5.31
C GLU A 27 6.22 -14.11 -3.91
N LYS A 28 7.21 -14.39 -3.07
CA LYS A 28 7.27 -13.79 -1.75
C LYS A 28 7.68 -12.31 -1.86
N ASN A 29 6.80 -11.42 -1.45
CA ASN A 29 7.10 -10.01 -1.22
C ASN A 29 6.90 -9.69 0.27
N LEU A 30 7.59 -8.66 0.76
CA LEU A 30 7.35 -8.13 2.08
C LEU A 30 6.57 -6.83 1.96
N TRP A 31 5.75 -6.53 2.94
CA TRP A 31 5.00 -5.30 3.02
C TRP A 31 5.07 -4.73 4.42
N ARG A 32 4.81 -3.43 4.52
CA ARG A 32 4.58 -2.76 5.80
C ARG A 32 3.63 -1.59 5.59
N THR A 33 2.93 -1.21 6.64
CA THR A 33 2.03 -0.05 6.63
C THR A 33 2.49 0.98 7.65
N LYS A 34 2.12 2.23 7.41
CA LYS A 34 2.13 3.26 8.43
C LYS A 34 0.72 3.67 8.77
N ASP A 35 0.43 3.71 10.06
CA ASP A 35 -0.82 4.22 10.60
C ASP A 35 -0.74 5.73 10.82
N ILE A 36 -1.70 6.47 10.28
CA ILE A 36 -1.76 7.94 10.39
C ILE A 36 -2.23 8.43 11.78
N GLU A 37 -3.01 7.62 12.50
CA GLU A 37 -3.57 7.97 13.80
C GLU A 37 -2.54 7.80 14.92
N LYS A 38 -1.85 6.66 14.93
CA LYS A 38 -0.83 6.29 15.91
C LYS A 38 0.57 6.73 15.50
N GLY A 39 0.77 7.03 14.21
CA GLY A 39 2.11 7.27 13.64
C GLY A 39 3.00 6.02 13.62
N TYR A 40 2.43 4.84 13.93
CA TYR A 40 3.15 3.58 14.03
C TYR A 40 3.46 3.03 12.64
N ILE A 41 4.69 2.52 12.45
CA ILE A 41 5.10 1.82 11.24
C ILE A 41 5.27 0.35 11.60
N SER A 42 4.55 -0.53 10.89
CA SER A 42 4.67 -1.97 11.09
C SER A 42 6.06 -2.47 10.66
N LEU A 43 6.44 -3.63 11.19
CA LEU A 43 7.58 -4.36 10.64
C LEU A 43 7.24 -4.87 9.23
N TRP A 44 8.28 -5.22 8.48
CA TRP A 44 8.12 -5.92 7.21
C TRP A 44 7.52 -7.31 7.45
N ASP A 45 6.45 -7.61 6.73
CA ASP A 45 5.70 -8.86 6.84
C ASP A 45 5.49 -9.47 5.46
N GLY A 46 5.52 -10.80 5.35
CA GLY A 46 5.21 -11.50 4.11
C GLY A 46 3.83 -12.15 4.09
N GLU A 47 3.09 -12.11 5.20
CA GLU A 47 1.80 -12.78 5.34
C GLU A 47 0.65 -11.81 5.07
N TRP A 48 0.22 -11.74 3.81
CA TRP A 48 -0.88 -10.89 3.37
C TRP A 48 -2.25 -11.36 3.88
N PHE A 49 -2.48 -12.66 3.92
CA PHE A 49 -3.82 -13.20 4.14
C PHE A 49 -4.37 -12.88 5.54
N HIS A 50 -3.56 -13.07 6.58
CA HIS A 50 -3.97 -12.83 7.97
C HIS A 50 -3.61 -11.41 8.44
N HIS A 51 -2.35 -10.98 8.30
CA HIS A 51 -1.92 -9.74 8.97
C HIS A 51 -2.38 -8.47 8.26
N PHE A 52 -2.47 -8.45 6.92
CA PHE A 52 -2.85 -7.22 6.20
C PHE A 52 -4.29 -6.78 6.50
N LYS A 53 -5.22 -7.73 6.55
CA LYS A 53 -6.65 -7.45 6.75
C LYS A 53 -7.06 -7.40 8.22
N LEU A 54 -6.40 -8.17 9.09
CA LEU A 54 -6.70 -8.19 10.53
C LEU A 54 -6.04 -7.04 11.29
N ASP A 55 -4.78 -6.72 10.96
CA ASP A 55 -4.04 -5.64 11.65
C ASP A 55 -4.26 -4.27 11.00
N GLY A 56 -4.63 -4.24 9.72
CA GLY A 56 -4.90 -3.02 8.97
C GLY A 56 -6.36 -2.58 9.05
N ASP A 57 -6.69 -1.61 9.91
CA ASP A 57 -7.87 -0.80 9.65
C ASP A 57 -7.56 0.06 8.42
N TYR A 58 -8.06 -0.34 7.25
CA TYR A 58 -7.89 0.39 5.98
C TYR A 58 -8.22 1.88 6.08
N LYS A 59 -8.95 2.31 7.10
CA LYS A 59 -9.30 3.71 7.37
C LYS A 59 -8.16 4.52 7.96
N THR A 60 -7.11 3.92 8.51
CA THR A 60 -5.99 4.62 9.16
C THR A 60 -4.65 4.42 8.46
N ILE A 61 -4.59 3.61 7.40
CA ILE A 61 -3.36 3.40 6.62
C ILE A 61 -2.97 4.71 5.91
N GLU A 62 -1.90 5.36 6.39
CA GLU A 62 -1.28 6.51 5.72
C GLU A 62 -0.66 6.08 4.39
N TRP A 63 0.12 5.01 4.42
CA TRP A 63 0.70 4.39 3.24
C TRP A 63 1.00 2.90 3.48
N LEU A 64 1.00 2.15 2.39
CA LEU A 64 1.48 0.78 2.26
C LEU A 64 2.77 0.81 1.46
N GLU A 65 3.79 0.10 1.91
CA GLU A 65 5.03 -0.09 1.17
C GLU A 65 5.26 -1.58 0.92
N ILE A 66 5.57 -1.94 -0.33
CA ILE A 66 5.76 -3.32 -0.78
C ILE A 66 7.18 -3.45 -1.32
N SER A 67 7.99 -4.32 -0.74
CA SER A 67 9.35 -4.59 -1.20
C SER A 67 9.36 -5.56 -2.38
N PHE A 68 10.38 -5.45 -3.21
CA PHE A 68 10.67 -6.41 -4.26
C PHE A 68 12.17 -6.68 -4.31
N ASP A 69 12.53 -7.93 -4.61
CA ASP A 69 13.94 -8.36 -4.60
C ASP A 69 14.59 -8.30 -5.98
N ASN A 70 13.79 -8.25 -7.05
CA ASN A 70 14.28 -8.21 -8.42
C ASN A 70 13.34 -7.43 -9.35
N GLU A 71 13.83 -7.09 -10.55
CA GLU A 71 13.08 -6.34 -11.56
C GLU A 71 11.86 -7.12 -12.11
N GLU A 72 11.87 -8.45 -12.08
CA GLU A 72 10.74 -9.26 -12.55
C GLU A 72 9.53 -9.11 -11.62
N ILE A 73 9.75 -9.30 -10.31
CA ILE A 73 8.74 -9.08 -9.26
C ILE A 73 8.24 -7.64 -9.31
N LYS A 74 9.16 -6.67 -9.42
CA LYS A 74 8.81 -5.24 -9.54
C LYS A 74 7.86 -5.00 -10.71
N ASN A 75 8.16 -5.55 -11.90
CA ASN A 75 7.33 -5.34 -13.08
C ASN A 75 5.94 -5.98 -12.93
N GLN A 76 5.86 -7.15 -12.29
CA GLN A 76 4.58 -7.80 -12.00
C GLN A 76 3.74 -6.99 -10.99
N LEU A 77 4.35 -6.58 -9.86
CA LEU A 77 3.70 -5.73 -8.86
C LEU A 77 3.24 -4.42 -9.47
N LEU A 78 4.07 -3.77 -10.29
CA LEU A 78 3.73 -2.54 -10.95
C LEU A 78 2.51 -2.72 -11.86
N LYS A 79 2.47 -3.78 -12.67
CA LYS A 79 1.34 -4.07 -13.54
C LYS A 79 0.03 -4.22 -12.75
N ILE A 80 0.06 -4.97 -11.64
CA ILE A 80 -1.10 -5.15 -10.76
C ILE A 80 -1.58 -3.80 -10.21
N LEU A 81 -0.65 -3.00 -9.67
CA LEU A 81 -0.99 -1.71 -9.06
C LEU A 81 -1.52 -0.70 -10.10
N GLN A 82 -0.99 -0.74 -11.33
CA GLN A 82 -1.47 0.07 -12.47
C GLN A 82 -2.87 -0.33 -12.91
N GLU A 83 -3.21 -1.62 -12.87
CA GLU A 83 -4.57 -2.10 -13.18
C GLU A 83 -5.59 -1.60 -12.14
N ILE A 84 -5.20 -1.55 -10.86
CA ILE A 84 -6.03 -1.03 -9.75
C ILE A 84 -6.10 0.51 -9.77
N ARG A 85 -5.17 1.20 -10.43
CA ARG A 85 -5.02 2.67 -10.50
C ARG A 85 -4.81 3.30 -9.13
N VAL A 86 -3.74 2.94 -8.46
CA VAL A 86 -3.51 3.35 -7.07
C VAL A 86 -2.64 4.60 -6.99
N PRO A 87 -2.90 5.51 -6.04
CA PRO A 87 -2.00 6.62 -5.74
C PRO A 87 -0.69 6.06 -5.17
N GLY A 88 0.44 6.29 -5.83
CA GLY A 88 1.67 5.66 -5.43
C GLY A 88 2.89 6.11 -6.23
N GLU A 89 4.05 5.74 -5.73
CA GLU A 89 5.33 5.97 -6.38
C GLU A 89 6.22 4.74 -6.29
N ILE A 90 7.13 4.62 -7.26
CA ILE A 90 8.12 3.56 -7.31
C ILE A 90 9.39 4.09 -6.66
N LEU A 91 9.84 3.41 -5.60
CA LEU A 91 11.12 3.64 -4.95
C LEU A 91 12.17 2.68 -5.53
N SER A 92 13.43 2.78 -5.09
CA SER A 92 14.52 1.96 -5.64
C SER A 92 14.27 0.46 -5.47
N ASN A 93 13.77 0.02 -4.32
CA ASN A 93 13.59 -1.39 -3.96
C ASN A 93 12.18 -1.70 -3.39
N SER A 94 11.26 -0.75 -3.49
CA SER A 94 9.90 -0.89 -3.00
C SER A 94 8.92 -0.03 -3.79
N ILE A 95 7.64 -0.37 -3.74
CA ILE A 95 6.55 0.45 -4.27
C ILE A 95 5.76 0.97 -3.09
N LYS A 96 5.49 2.28 -3.08
CA LYS A 96 4.74 2.93 -2.02
C LYS A 96 3.36 3.36 -2.53
N VAL A 97 2.32 2.91 -1.85
CA VAL A 97 0.92 3.23 -2.14
C VAL A 97 0.36 4.08 -1.02
N TYR A 98 -0.24 5.22 -1.35
CA TYR A 98 -0.70 6.22 -0.39
C TYR A 98 -2.19 6.05 -0.05
N GLY A 99 -2.50 5.82 1.21
CA GLY A 99 -3.89 5.88 1.70
C GLY A 99 -4.32 7.30 2.02
N TYR A 100 -3.43 8.05 2.63
CA TYR A 100 -3.57 9.47 2.95
C TYR A 100 -2.34 10.24 2.49
N ALA A 101 -2.56 11.46 2.01
CA ALA A 101 -1.50 12.41 1.71
C ALA A 101 -1.81 13.75 2.38
N LYS A 102 -0.77 14.54 2.68
CA LYS A 102 -1.00 15.91 3.16
C LYS A 102 -1.70 16.72 2.08
N ILE A 103 -2.61 17.60 2.50
CA ILE A 103 -3.28 18.50 1.56
C ILE A 103 -2.22 19.38 0.88
N GLY A 104 -2.28 19.44 -0.45
CA GLY A 104 -1.28 20.14 -1.27
C GLY A 104 -0.10 19.28 -1.71
N THR A 105 0.02 18.03 -1.24
CA THR A 105 0.95 17.06 -1.80
C THR A 105 0.39 16.51 -3.11
N PHE A 106 1.16 16.66 -4.19
CA PHE A 106 0.89 15.98 -5.45
C PHE A 106 1.32 14.52 -5.33
N VAL A 107 0.41 13.60 -5.61
CA VAL A 107 0.67 12.16 -5.60
C VAL A 107 0.30 11.63 -6.99
N ASP A 108 1.28 11.02 -7.64
CA ASP A 108 1.07 10.33 -8.91
C ASP A 108 0.22 9.07 -8.71
N TYR A 109 -0.39 8.61 -9.79
CA TYR A 109 -1.12 7.36 -9.83
C TYR A 109 -0.36 6.38 -10.69
N LEU A 110 -0.16 5.18 -10.14
CA LEU A 110 0.29 4.01 -10.88
C LEU A 110 -0.92 3.46 -11.59
#